data_AF-A0A0A9Z7G4-F1
#
_entry.id   AF-A0A0A9Z7G4-F1
#
_cell.length_a   1.000
_cell.length_b   1.000
_cell.length_c   1.000
_cell.angle_alpha   90.00
_cell.angle_beta   90.00
_cell.angle_gamma   90.00
#
_symmetry.space_group_name_H-M   'P 1'
#
loop_
_entity.id
_entity.type
_entity.pdbx_description
1 polymer ?
#
loop_
_entity_poly.entity_id
_entity_poly.type
_entity_poly.pdbx_seq_one_letter_code
_entity_poly.pdbx_strand_id
1 'polypeptide(L)'
;TWAEIYRRKEAKQKVNTSRTRTQKMEAQTVYSRQHRQVKRGVRRDQRRWVDGQAVQAEEAARRGDSKTLYRITKQLSRRGFAQSRPVKNKDGELLTSPDLQLKRWEEHFREVLNPTQDEDRLDE
;
A
#
# COMPACT_ATOMS: atom_id res chain seq x y z
N THR A 1 -22.70 -4.36 0.43
CA THR A 1 -21.94 -4.16 1.67
C THR A 1 -22.41 -2.97 2.48
N TRP A 2 -22.62 -1.78 1.89
CA TRP A 2 -23.18 -0.62 2.61
C TRP A 2 -24.53 -0.88 3.29
N ALA A 3 -25.48 -1.50 2.59
CA ALA A 3 -26.77 -1.89 3.18
C ALA A 3 -26.62 -2.84 4.37
N GLU A 4 -25.65 -3.76 4.34
CA GLU A 4 -25.38 -4.69 5.44
C GLU A 4 -24.73 -3.97 6.63
N ILE A 5 -23.86 -2.98 6.38
CA ILE A 5 -23.28 -2.10 7.41
C ILE A 5 -24.38 -1.32 8.12
N TYR A 6 -25.35 -0.79 7.37
CA TYR A 6 -26.49 -0.08 7.92
C TYR A 6 -27.35 -0.98 8.81
N ARG A 7 -27.75 -2.17 8.33
CA ARG A 7 -28.49 -3.17 9.13
C ARG A 7 -27.75 -3.59 10.40
N ARG A 8 -26.42 -3.75 10.33
CA ARG A 8 -25.60 -4.03 11.52
C ARG A 8 -25.64 -2.86 12.51
N LYS A 9 -25.62 -1.61 12.03
CA LYS A 9 -25.71 -0.40 12.87
C LYS A 9 -27.06 -0.35 13.59
N GLU A 10 -28.16 -0.61 12.89
CA GLU A 10 -29.50 -0.70 13.49
C GLU A 10 -29.58 -1.83 14.53
N ALA A 11 -29.07 -3.03 14.21
CA ALA A 11 -29.02 -4.13 15.17
C ALA A 11 -28.20 -3.78 16.42
N LYS A 12 -27.11 -3.01 16.26
CA LYS A 12 -26.32 -2.52 17.39
C LYS A 12 -27.09 -1.50 18.24
N GLN A 13 -27.87 -0.63 17.61
CA GLN A 13 -28.75 0.30 18.35
C GLN A 13 -29.77 -0.46 19.19
N LYS A 14 -30.41 -1.50 18.65
CA LYS A 14 -31.34 -2.36 19.40
C LYS A 14 -30.68 -3.01 20.63
N VAL A 15 -29.42 -3.45 20.52
CA VAL A 15 -28.65 -3.97 21.67
C VAL A 15 -28.44 -2.89 22.73
N ASN A 16 -28.14 -1.66 22.32
CA ASN A 16 -27.86 -0.55 23.23
C ASN A 16 -29.13 -0.04 23.95
N THR A 17 -30.29 -0.09 23.30
CA THR A 17 -31.58 0.36 23.88
C THR A 17 -32.32 -0.71 24.67
N SER A 18 -31.87 -1.97 24.63
CA SER A 18 -32.48 -3.08 25.36
C SER A 18 -32.37 -2.90 26.88
N ARG A 19 -33.50 -3.05 27.60
CA ARG A 19 -33.57 -2.81 29.05
C ARG A 19 -33.52 -4.09 29.88
N THR A 20 -34.07 -5.19 29.37
CA THR A 20 -34.05 -6.49 30.07
C THR A 20 -32.94 -7.39 29.54
N ARG A 21 -32.49 -8.33 30.39
CA ARG A 21 -31.42 -9.27 30.04
C ARG A 21 -31.80 -10.18 28.85
N THR A 22 -33.06 -10.61 28.78
CA THR A 22 -33.58 -11.45 27.68
C THR A 22 -33.60 -10.70 26.36
N GLN A 23 -34.15 -9.48 26.32
CA GLN A 23 -34.15 -8.62 25.13
C GLN A 23 -32.74 -8.34 24.62
N LYS A 24 -31.81 -8.06 25.53
CA LYS A 24 -30.41 -7.81 25.17
C LYS A 24 -29.75 -9.04 24.56
N MET A 25 -30.04 -10.24 25.08
CA MET A 25 -29.52 -11.49 24.55
C MET A 25 -30.03 -11.74 23.12
N GLU A 26 -31.32 -11.58 22.86
CA GLU A 26 -31.91 -11.71 21.52
C GLU A 26 -31.35 -10.68 20.55
N ALA A 27 -31.29 -9.40 20.94
CA ALA A 27 -30.70 -8.36 20.11
C ALA A 27 -29.22 -8.64 19.78
N GLN A 28 -28.48 -9.24 20.73
CA GLN A 28 -27.08 -9.60 20.54
C GLN A 28 -26.90 -10.75 19.54
N THR A 29 -27.81 -11.73 19.49
CA THR A 29 -27.75 -12.79 18.46
C THR A 29 -27.97 -12.21 17.06
N VAL A 30 -28.94 -11.30 16.91
CA VAL A 30 -29.21 -10.59 15.65
C VAL A 30 -28.01 -9.75 15.23
N TYR A 31 -27.44 -8.95 16.13
CA TYR A 31 -26.22 -8.17 15.87
C TYR A 31 -25.07 -9.07 15.42
N SER A 32 -24.85 -10.21 16.10
CA SER A 32 -23.78 -11.15 15.76
C SER A 32 -23.94 -11.73 14.36
N ARG A 33 -25.17 -12.07 13.95
CA ARG A 33 -25.48 -12.51 12.58
C ARG A 33 -25.16 -11.41 11.55
N GLN A 34 -25.64 -10.19 11.78
CA GLN A 34 -25.39 -9.06 10.87
C GLN A 34 -23.89 -8.71 10.78
N HIS A 35 -23.17 -8.76 11.90
CA HIS A 35 -21.73 -8.50 11.93
C HIS A 35 -20.94 -9.55 11.13
N ARG A 36 -21.30 -10.82 11.25
CA ARG A 36 -20.71 -11.89 10.41
C ARG A 36 -21.00 -11.65 8.93
N GLN A 37 -22.22 -11.23 8.59
CA GLN A 37 -22.59 -10.93 7.21
C GLN A 37 -21.75 -9.78 6.64
N VAL A 38 -21.61 -8.68 7.37
CA VAL A 38 -20.73 -7.56 6.96
C VAL A 38 -19.30 -8.01 6.75
N LYS A 39 -18.72 -8.80 7.67
CA LYS A 39 -17.36 -9.34 7.52
C LYS A 39 -17.22 -10.21 6.26
N ARG A 40 -18.23 -11.02 5.93
CA ARG A 40 -18.23 -11.82 4.69
C ARG A 40 -18.33 -10.92 3.46
N GLY A 41 -19.20 -9.90 3.49
CA GLY A 41 -19.37 -8.92 2.41
C GLY A 41 -18.08 -8.15 2.12
N VAL A 42 -17.44 -7.58 3.14
CA VAL A 42 -16.16 -6.86 3.00
C VAL A 42 -15.08 -7.73 2.40
N ARG A 43 -14.94 -8.99 2.84
CA ARG A 43 -13.97 -9.92 2.26
C ARG A 43 -14.27 -10.25 0.80
N ARG A 44 -15.54 -10.38 0.42
CA ARG A 44 -15.94 -10.61 -0.96
C ARG A 44 -15.62 -9.40 -1.84
N ASP A 45 -15.91 -8.20 -1.36
CA ASP A 45 -15.60 -6.97 -2.09
C ASP A 45 -14.09 -6.77 -2.25
N GLN A 46 -13.31 -7.04 -1.19
CA GLN A 46 -11.86 -7.02 -1.25
C GLN A 46 -11.32 -8.01 -2.28
N ARG A 47 -11.82 -9.25 -2.31
CA ARG A 47 -11.43 -10.24 -3.33
C ARG A 47 -11.77 -9.75 -4.73
N ARG A 48 -13.01 -9.30 -4.96
CA ARG A 48 -13.42 -8.75 -6.27
C ARG A 48 -12.51 -7.62 -6.74
N TRP A 49 -12.13 -6.72 -5.83
CA TRP A 49 -11.20 -5.64 -6.16
C TRP A 49 -9.80 -6.18 -6.51
N VAL A 50 -9.25 -7.11 -5.73
CA VAL A 50 -7.95 -7.75 -6.01
C VAL A 50 -7.98 -8.51 -7.33
N ASP A 51 -9.02 -9.31 -7.58
CA ASP A 51 -9.19 -10.08 -8.81
C ASP A 51 -9.24 -9.14 -10.03
N GLY A 52 -9.98 -8.04 -9.94
CA GLY A 52 -10.02 -7.02 -11.00
C GLY A 52 -8.66 -6.36 -11.26
N GLN A 53 -7.87 -6.11 -10.21
CA GLN A 53 -6.48 -5.63 -10.38
C GLN A 53 -5.58 -6.68 -11.03
N ALA A 54 -5.72 -7.96 -10.66
CA ALA A 54 -4.93 -9.04 -11.23
C ALA A 54 -5.18 -9.21 -12.74
N VAL A 55 -6.44 -9.14 -13.18
CA VAL A 55 -6.79 -9.18 -14.61
C VAL A 55 -6.15 -8.00 -15.37
N GLN A 56 -6.23 -6.80 -14.82
CA GLN A 56 -5.59 -5.61 -15.43
C GLN A 56 -4.06 -5.74 -15.50
N ALA A 57 -3.44 -6.36 -14.50
CA ALA A 57 -2.00 -6.64 -14.50
C ALA A 57 -1.64 -7.66 -15.61
N GLU A 58 -2.43 -8.73 -15.77
CA GLU A 58 -2.23 -9.74 -16.81
C GLU A 58 -2.34 -9.13 -18.23
N GLU A 59 -3.34 -8.29 -18.47
CA GLU A 59 -3.50 -7.56 -19.74
C GLU A 59 -2.31 -6.62 -20.01
N ALA A 60 -1.85 -5.89 -18.98
CA ALA A 60 -0.69 -5.01 -19.11
C ALA A 60 0.58 -5.80 -19.47
N ALA A 61 0.79 -6.96 -18.83
CA ALA A 61 1.91 -7.84 -19.13
C ALA A 61 1.85 -8.34 -20.58
N ARG A 62 0.68 -8.78 -21.06
CA ARG A 62 0.49 -9.22 -22.46
C ARG A 62 0.79 -8.14 -23.49
N ARG A 63 0.46 -6.87 -23.17
CA ARG A 63 0.74 -5.72 -24.06
C ARG A 63 2.17 -5.17 -23.95
N GLY A 64 2.97 -5.66 -23.00
CA GLY A 64 4.29 -5.09 -22.71
C GLY A 64 4.24 -3.73 -21.98
N ASP A 65 3.10 -3.35 -21.39
CA ASP A 65 2.98 -2.12 -20.58
C ASP A 65 3.55 -2.35 -19.17
N SER A 66 4.88 -2.32 -19.08
CA SER A 66 5.60 -2.52 -17.83
C SER A 66 5.27 -1.47 -16.77
N LYS A 67 4.91 -0.25 -17.17
CA LYS A 67 4.58 0.85 -16.25
C LYS A 67 3.28 0.56 -15.50
N THR A 68 2.24 0.13 -16.21
CA THR A 68 0.96 -0.22 -15.60
C THR A 68 1.09 -1.49 -14.75
N LEU A 69 1.81 -2.51 -15.24
CA LEU A 69 2.07 -3.73 -14.49
C LEU A 69 2.76 -3.44 -13.15
N TYR A 70 3.83 -2.62 -13.17
CA TYR A 70 4.54 -2.22 -11.96
C TYR A 70 3.63 -1.46 -10.98
N ARG A 71 2.84 -0.50 -11.47
CA ARG A 71 1.92 0.29 -10.63
C ARG A 71 0.90 -0.60 -9.93
N ILE A 72 0.27 -1.53 -10.64
CA ILE A 72 -0.74 -2.44 -10.07
C ILE A 72 -0.10 -3.39 -9.05
N THR A 73 1.05 -3.97 -9.39
CA THR A 73 1.81 -4.83 -8.47
C THR A 73 2.20 -4.08 -7.20
N LYS A 74 2.65 -2.84 -7.35
CA LYS A 74 2.94 -1.93 -6.23
C LYS A 74 1.70 -1.67 -5.37
N GLN A 75 0.54 -1.43 -5.99
CA GLN A 75 -0.72 -1.22 -5.29
C GLN A 75 -1.20 -2.47 -4.52
N LEU A 76 -1.02 -3.66 -5.09
CA LEU A 76 -1.41 -4.94 -4.47
C LEU A 76 -0.48 -5.38 -3.35
N SER A 77 0.83 -5.14 -3.49
CA SER A 77 1.84 -5.65 -2.57
C SER A 77 1.71 -5.13 -1.13
N ARG A 78 0.97 -4.03 -0.89
CA ARG A 78 0.72 -3.41 0.44
C ARG A 78 1.97 -3.23 1.31
N ARG A 79 3.16 -3.40 0.73
CA ARG A 79 4.43 -3.22 1.40
C ARG A 79 4.54 -1.72 1.56
N GLY A 80 4.37 -1.25 2.79
CA GLY A 80 4.66 0.13 3.16
C GLY A 80 5.96 0.48 2.48
N PHE A 81 5.90 1.44 1.57
CA PHE A 81 7.07 1.98 0.92
C PHE A 81 8.03 2.26 2.08
N ALA A 82 9.17 1.57 2.11
CA ALA A 82 10.22 1.96 3.03
C ALA A 82 10.37 3.46 2.76
N GLN A 83 10.02 4.29 3.74
CA GLN A 83 10.22 5.73 3.66
C GLN A 83 11.62 5.93 3.08
N SER A 84 11.75 6.82 2.08
CA SER A 84 13.00 7.01 1.32
C SER A 84 14.17 6.84 2.27
N ARG A 85 14.95 5.76 2.08
CA ARG A 85 16.05 5.49 3.01
C ARG A 85 16.97 6.71 2.93
N PRO A 86 17.29 7.38 4.04
CA PRO A 86 18.11 8.57 4.00
C PRO A 86 19.44 8.25 3.32
N VAL A 87 19.79 9.03 2.29
CA VAL A 87 21.00 8.84 1.48
C VAL A 87 22.18 9.36 2.28
N LYS A 88 23.31 8.63 2.27
CA LYS A 88 24.54 9.08 2.93
C LYS A 88 25.45 9.85 1.96
N ASN A 89 26.15 10.87 2.47
CA ASN A 89 27.28 11.47 1.75
C ASN A 89 28.50 10.53 1.75
N LYS A 90 29.60 10.92 1.09
CA LYS A 90 30.83 10.13 1.04
C LYS A 90 31.46 9.92 2.42
N ASP A 91 31.28 10.89 3.31
CA ASP A 91 31.79 10.89 4.68
C ASP A 91 30.91 10.05 5.64
N GLY A 92 29.81 9.48 5.16
CA GLY A 92 28.94 8.57 5.90
C GLY A 92 27.81 9.24 6.70
N GLU A 93 27.64 10.56 6.60
CA GLU A 93 26.58 11.36 7.22
C GLU A 93 25.26 11.28 6.46
N LEU A 94 24.14 11.38 7.17
CA LEU A 94 22.80 11.25 6.60
C LEU A 94 22.31 12.58 6.00
N LEU A 95 21.93 12.55 4.72
CA LEU A 95 21.33 13.68 4.01
C LEU A 95 19.81 13.67 4.21
N THR A 96 19.31 14.61 5.00
CA THR A 96 17.88 14.74 5.34
C THR A 96 17.10 15.63 4.36
N SER A 97 17.76 16.53 3.64
CA SER A 97 17.11 17.42 2.65
C SER A 97 17.05 16.79 1.25
N PRO A 98 15.90 16.84 0.54
CA PRO A 98 15.75 16.33 -0.83
C PRO A 98 16.77 16.93 -1.81
N ASP A 99 17.09 18.22 -1.68
CA ASP A 99 18.03 18.91 -2.58
C ASP A 99 19.46 18.38 -2.41
N LEU A 100 19.85 18.07 -1.17
CA LEU A 100 21.15 17.48 -0.87
C LEU A 100 21.22 16.03 -1.37
N GLN A 101 20.12 15.28 -1.27
CA GLN A 101 20.05 13.92 -1.84
C GLN A 101 20.21 13.96 -3.37
N LEU A 102 19.57 14.91 -4.06
CA LEU A 102 19.70 15.07 -5.51
C LEU A 102 21.12 15.41 -5.94
N LYS A 103 21.78 16.37 -5.26
CA LYS A 103 23.20 16.69 -5.52
C LYS A 103 24.11 15.48 -5.31
N ARG A 104 23.88 14.72 -4.24
CA ARG A 104 24.64 13.49 -3.96
C ARG A 104 24.47 12.42 -5.04
N TRP A 105 23.25 12.27 -5.58
CA TRP A 105 22.99 11.38 -6.72
C TRP A 105 23.70 11.86 -7.99
N GLU A 106 23.67 13.16 -8.27
CA GLU A 106 24.37 13.76 -9.41
C GLU A 106 25.88 13.49 -9.36
N GLU A 107 26.52 13.72 -8.21
CA GLU A 107 27.93 13.41 -7.99
C GLU A 107 28.23 11.91 -8.23
N HIS A 108 27.42 11.02 -7.65
CA HIS A 108 27.61 9.57 -7.81
C HIS A 108 27.51 9.14 -9.27
N PHE A 109 26.49 9.61 -9.99
CA PHE A 109 26.30 9.24 -11.39
C PHE A 109 27.33 9.88 -12.30
N ARG A 110 27.81 11.09 -12.01
CA ARG A 110 28.96 11.67 -12.74
C ARG A 110 30.20 10.80 -12.58
N GLU A 111 30.53 10.35 -11.37
CA GLU A 111 31.70 9.48 -11.14
C GLU A 111 31.57 8.09 -11.78
N VAL A 112 30.38 7.48 -11.68
CA VAL A 112 30.16 6.11 -12.20
C VAL A 112 30.01 6.09 -13.72
N LEU A 113 29.34 7.08 -14.31
CA LEU A 113 29.02 7.10 -15.74
C LEU A 113 30.03 7.89 -16.58
N ASN A 114 30.77 8.81 -15.96
CA ASN A 114 31.90 9.49 -16.58
C ASN A 114 33.18 9.17 -15.80
N PRO A 115 33.73 7.94 -15.92
CA PRO A 115 35.10 7.72 -15.51
C PRO A 115 35.99 8.60 -16.41
N THR A 116 36.46 9.73 -15.92
CA THR A 116 37.52 10.51 -16.60
C THR A 116 38.78 9.63 -16.59
N GLN A 117 39.37 9.31 -17.74
CA GLN A 117 40.35 10.15 -18.45
C GLN A 117 41.49 10.69 -17.56
N ASP A 118 41.78 10.00 -16.46
CA ASP A 118 42.91 10.28 -15.57
C ASP A 118 44.06 9.27 -15.76
N GLU A 119 44.31 8.81 -17.00
CA GLU A 119 45.50 8.00 -17.35
C GLU A 119 46.58 8.75 -18.16
N ASP A 120 46.43 10.05 -18.44
CA ASP A 120 47.42 10.81 -19.23
C ASP A 120 48.28 11.78 -18.39
N ARG A 121 48.70 11.38 -17.18
CA ARG A 121 49.59 12.25 -16.36
C ARG A 121 50.61 11.55 -15.47
N LEU A 122 51.20 10.46 -15.94
CA LEU A 122 52.47 9.86 -15.48
C LEU A 122 53.05 9.16 -16.74
N ASP A 123 54.20 9.42 -17.34
CA ASP A 123 55.44 10.08 -16.93
C ASP A 123 56.18 10.62 -18.18
N GLU A 124 57.02 11.63 -17.98
CA GLU A 124 58.13 12.03 -18.86
C GLU A 124 59.40 11.27 -18.42
#